data_AF-A0A946KX70-F1
#
_entry.id   AF-A0A946KX70-F1
#
_cell.length_a   1.000
_cell.length_b   1.000
_cell.length_c   1.000
_cell.angle_alpha   90.00
_cell.angle_beta   90.00
_cell.angle_gamma   90.00
#
_symmetry.space_group_name_H-M   'P 1'
#
loop_
_entity.id
_entity.type
_entity.pdbx_description
1 polymer ?
#
loop_
_entity_poly.entity_id
_entity_poly.type
_entity_poly.pdbx_seq_one_letter_code
_entity_poly.pdbx_strand_id
1 'polypeptide(L)'
;VSTFVPVLTFYLWAALILGGVGSLAGPALGAVIFWVIISGTDSLAEIFFENANGQQLAGVRFVFVGLLIMFTMIFTPSGILGKKEELLLDIK
;
A
#
# COMPACT_ATOMS: atom_id res chain seq x y z
N VAL A 1 -0.61 21.12 16.52
CA VAL A 1 -1.12 20.42 15.32
C VAL A 1 0.09 20.00 14.51
N SER A 2 0.36 18.71 14.40
CA SER A 2 1.53 18.20 13.67
C SER A 2 1.30 18.40 12.17
N THR A 3 2.01 19.36 11.56
CA THR A 3 1.84 19.75 10.15
C THR A 3 2.24 18.65 9.16
N PHE A 4 3.02 17.65 9.60
CA PHE A 4 3.49 16.55 8.75
C PHE A 4 3.16 15.20 9.38
N VAL A 5 2.51 14.34 8.58
CA VAL A 5 2.20 12.94 8.93
C VAL A 5 2.84 12.03 7.87
N PRO A 6 4.13 11.65 8.03
CA PRO A 6 4.85 10.86 7.04
C PRO A 6 4.19 9.51 6.74
N VAL A 7 3.55 8.92 7.76
CA VAL A 7 2.83 7.65 7.65
C VAL A 7 1.76 7.72 6.55
N LEU A 8 1.00 8.82 6.50
CA LEU A 8 -0.03 9.01 5.49
C LEU A 8 0.57 9.12 4.08
N THR A 9 1.68 9.85 3.94
CA THR A 9 2.34 9.98 2.63
C THR A 9 2.85 8.65 2.12
N PHE A 10 3.43 7.80 2.99
CA PHE A 10 3.86 6.45 2.60
C PHE A 10 2.70 5.57 2.17
N TYR A 11 1.54 5.67 2.81
CA TYR A 11 0.34 4.93 2.40
C TYR A 11 -0.17 5.37 1.03
N LEU A 12 -0.16 6.68 0.76
CA LEU A 12 -0.53 7.19 -0.56
C LEU A 12 0.42 6.68 -1.64
N TRP A 13 1.74 6.67 -1.39
CA TRP A 13 2.71 6.09 -2.32
C TRP A 13 2.53 4.58 -2.49
N ALA A 14 2.29 3.83 -1.42
CA ALA A 14 2.05 2.39 -1.51
C ALA A 14 0.78 2.07 -2.32
N ALA A 15 -0.33 2.77 -2.06
CA ALA A 15 -1.56 2.65 -2.83
C ALA A 15 -1.36 3.03 -4.31
N LEU A 16 -0.58 4.08 -4.59
CA LEU A 16 -0.25 4.51 -5.95
C LEU A 16 0.55 3.44 -6.70
N ILE A 17 1.59 2.89 -6.06
CA ILE A 17 2.44 1.85 -6.64
C ILE A 17 1.61 0.57 -6.89
N LEU A 18 0.72 0.21 -5.96
CA LEU A 18 -0.18 -0.93 -6.09
C LEU A 18 -1.16 -0.76 -7.25
N GLY A 19 -1.74 0.43 -7.40
CA GLY A 19 -2.64 0.78 -8.49
C GLY A 19 -1.99 0.89 -9.86
N GLY A 20 -0.73 1.32 -9.90
CA GLY A 20 0.01 1.64 -11.12
C GLY A 20 -0.10 3.13 -11.48
N VAL A 21 1.02 3.71 -11.92
CA VAL A 21 1.19 5.15 -12.17
C VAL A 21 0.66 5.60 -13.55
N GLY A 22 0.40 4.65 -14.46
CA GLY A 22 0.09 4.92 -15.87
C GLY A 22 -1.37 5.26 -16.19
N SER A 23 -2.28 5.21 -15.22
CA SER A 23 -3.71 5.49 -15.44
C SER A 23 -4.35 6.25 -14.28
N LEU A 24 -5.40 7.03 -14.53
CA LEU A 24 -6.13 7.76 -13.47
C LEU A 24 -6.95 6.82 -12.56
N ALA A 25 -7.36 5.66 -13.09
CA ALA A 25 -8.12 4.65 -12.36
C ALA A 25 -7.23 3.73 -11.50
N GLY A 26 -5.95 3.59 -11.86
CA GLY A 26 -4.95 2.83 -11.10
C GLY A 26 -4.88 3.23 -9.63
N PRO A 27 -4.57 4.50 -9.31
CA PRO A 27 -4.48 4.99 -7.93
C PRO A 27 -5.78 4.79 -7.15
N ALA A 28 -6.95 4.97 -7.77
CA ALA A 28 -8.24 4.78 -7.11
C ALA A 28 -8.48 3.33 -6.71
N LEU A 29 -8.25 2.38 -7.62
CA LEU A 29 -8.32 0.94 -7.34
C LEU A 29 -7.26 0.53 -6.31
N GLY A 30 -6.05 1.06 -6.45
CA GLY A 30 -4.95 0.81 -5.52
C GLY A 30 -5.25 1.28 -4.11
N ALA A 31 -5.90 2.44 -3.95
CA ALA A 31 -6.33 2.96 -2.66
C ALA A 31 -7.40 2.07 -2.00
N VAL A 32 -8.40 1.60 -2.77
CA VAL A 32 -9.44 0.70 -2.24
C VAL A 32 -8.82 -0.60 -1.75
N ILE A 33 -7.98 -1.25 -2.56
CA ILE A 33 -7.32 -2.51 -2.22
C ILE A 33 -6.39 -2.32 -1.01
N PHE A 34 -5.57 -1.28 -1.04
CA PHE A 34 -4.67 -0.94 0.07
C PHE A 34 -5.44 -0.77 1.37
N TRP A 35 -6.55 -0.03 1.35
CA TRP A 35 -7.35 0.23 2.54
C TRP A 35 -8.05 -1.02 3.07
N VAL A 36 -8.56 -1.89 2.19
CA VAL A 36 -9.15 -3.17 2.58
C VAL A 36 -8.12 -4.05 3.30
N ILE A 37 -6.90 -4.13 2.78
CA ILE A 37 -5.85 -4.95 3.40
C ILE A 37 -5.45 -4.37 4.76
N ILE A 38 -5.21 -3.06 4.85
CA ILE A 38 -4.84 -2.42 6.11
C ILE A 38 -5.96 -2.55 7.15
N SER A 39 -7.21 -2.25 6.78
CA SER A 39 -8.34 -2.36 7.70
C SER A 39 -8.56 -3.79 8.17
N GLY A 40 -8.48 -4.77 7.27
CA GLY A 40 -8.63 -6.18 7.63
C GLY A 40 -7.51 -6.65 8.56
N THR A 41 -6.31 -6.10 8.37
CA THR A 41 -5.16 -6.44 9.20
C THR A 41 -5.19 -5.76 10.57
N ASP A 42 -5.63 -4.50 10.65
CA ASP A 42 -5.82 -3.78 11.91
C ASP A 42 -6.86 -4.51 12.77
N SER A 43 -7.99 -4.95 12.18
CA SER A 43 -8.99 -5.77 12.90
C SER A 43 -8.43 -7.11 13.36
N LEU A 44 -7.56 -7.75 12.56
CA LEU A 44 -6.93 -9.01 12.95
C LEU A 44 -5.95 -8.79 14.11
N ALA A 45 -5.17 -7.70 14.07
CA ALA A 45 -4.24 -7.33 15.12
C ALA A 45 -4.96 -7.04 16.45
N GLU A 46 -6.11 -6.38 16.43
CA GLU A 46 -6.93 -6.16 17.64
C GLU A 46 -7.41 -7.47 18.28
N ILE A 47 -7.69 -8.51 17.47
CA ILE A 47 -8.11 -9.82 17.98
C ILE A 47 -6.92 -10.60 18.57
N PHE A 48 -5.75 -10.56 17.92
CA PHE A 48 -4.57 -11.30 18.38
C PHE A 48 -3.86 -10.66 19.57
N PHE A 49 -3.94 -9.33 19.72
CA PHE A 49 -3.29 -8.60 20.81
C PHE A 49 -4.35 -8.05 21.77
N GLU A 50 -4.78 -8.90 22.70
CA GLU A 50 -5.69 -8.51 23.80
C GLU A 50 -4.99 -7.46 24.69
N ASN A 51 -5.52 -6.23 24.75
CA ASN A 51 -4.89 -5.04 25.37
C ASN A 51 -3.67 -4.47 24.61
N ALA A 52 -3.73 -4.44 23.27
CA ALA A 52 -2.69 -3.81 22.45
C ALA A 52 -2.41 -2.36 22.89
N ASN A 53 -1.19 -2.10 23.34
CA ASN A 53 -0.70 -0.73 23.50
C ASN A 53 -0.62 -0.09 22.10
N GLY A 54 -0.97 1.19 21.93
CA GLY A 54 -1.05 1.82 20.60
C GLY A 54 0.25 1.74 19.79
N GLN A 55 1.37 1.53 20.47
CA GLN A 55 2.69 1.33 19.87
C GLN A 55 2.87 -0.07 19.27
N GLN A 56 2.28 -1.12 19.87
CA GLN A 56 2.28 -2.48 19.35
C GLN A 56 1.43 -2.56 18.07
N LEU A 57 0.25 -1.95 18.09
CA LEU A 57 -0.64 -1.89 16.94
C LEU A 57 0.01 -1.15 15.75
N ALA A 58 0.70 -0.04 16.04
CA ALA A 58 1.49 0.68 15.04
C ALA A 58 2.61 -0.18 14.45
N GLY A 59 3.34 -0.95 15.28
CA GLY A 59 4.38 -1.86 14.83
C GLY A 59 3.86 -2.93 13.88
N VAL A 60 2.72 -3.55 14.21
CA VAL A 60 2.06 -4.54 13.35
C VAL A 60 1.69 -3.93 12.01
N ARG A 61 1.06 -2.74 12.02
CA ARG A 61 0.68 -2.02 10.79
C ARG A 61 1.88 -1.77 9.88
N PHE A 62 3.05 -1.39 10.41
CA PHE A 62 4.26 -1.17 9.60
C PHE A 62 4.77 -2.45 8.94
N VAL A 63 4.74 -3.59 9.64
CA VAL A 63 5.15 -4.88 9.07
C VAL A 63 4.25 -5.25 7.89
N PHE A 64 2.94 -5.08 8.05
CA PHE A 64 1.99 -5.40 6.99
C PHE A 64 2.06 -4.45 5.80
N VAL A 65 2.33 -3.16 6.03
CA VAL A 65 2.60 -2.21 4.92
C VAL A 65 3.85 -2.63 4.17
N GLY A 66 4.93 -3.01 4.88
CA GLY A 66 6.16 -3.50 4.26
C GLY A 66 5.93 -4.78 3.44
N LEU A 67 5.17 -5.73 3.98
CA LEU A 67 4.75 -6.94 3.26
C LEU A 67 3.91 -6.61 2.04
N LEU A 68 2.95 -5.69 2.16
CA LEU A 68 2.11 -5.29 1.05
C LEU A 68 2.92 -4.68 -0.09
N ILE A 69 3.94 -3.87 0.23
CA ILE A 69 4.86 -3.33 -0.78
C ILE A 69 5.68 -4.45 -1.44
N MET A 70 6.21 -5.39 -0.66
CA MET A 70 6.94 -6.55 -1.21
C MET A 70 6.06 -7.41 -2.12
N PHE A 71 4.84 -7.73 -1.68
CA PHE A 71 3.86 -8.46 -2.49
C PHE A 71 3.54 -7.70 -3.79
N THR A 72 3.29 -6.39 -3.70
CA THR A 72 3.02 -5.56 -4.87
C THR A 72 4.17 -5.61 -5.88
N MET A 73 5.41 -5.53 -5.40
CA MET A 73 6.60 -5.59 -6.24
C MET A 73 6.80 -6.96 -6.91
N ILE A 74 6.44 -8.05 -6.22
CA ILE A 74 6.52 -9.41 -6.76
C ILE A 74 5.44 -9.67 -7.80
N PHE A 75 4.17 -9.37 -7.48
CA PHE A 75 3.03 -9.76 -8.32
C PHE A 75 2.75 -8.78 -9.45
N THR A 76 3.08 -7.50 -9.26
CA THR A 76 2.80 -6.43 -10.23
C THR A 76 3.91 -5.38 -10.22
N PRO A 77 5.08 -5.67 -10.83
CA PRO A 77 6.19 -4.71 -10.90
C PRO A 77 5.84 -3.40 -11.64
N SER A 78 4.77 -3.40 -12.44
CA SER A 78 4.20 -2.21 -13.10
C SER A 78 2.91 -1.68 -12.44
N GLY A 79 2.41 -2.32 -11.37
CA GLY A 79 1.09 -2.06 -10.78
C GLY A 79 -0.06 -2.74 -11.55
N ILE A 80 -1.25 -2.82 -10.95
CA ILE A 80 -2.41 -3.55 -11.50
C ILE A 80 -2.86 -2.98 -12.86
N LEU A 81 -2.81 -1.66 -13.02
CA LEU A 81 -3.16 -0.95 -14.26
C LEU A 81 -1.95 -0.23 -14.87
N GLY A 82 -0.76 -0.77 -14.65
CA GLY A 82 0.48 -0.25 -15.24
C GLY A 82 0.47 -0.35 -16.76
N LYS A 83 0.68 0.78 -17.45
CA LYS A 83 0.87 0.80 -18.90
C LYS A 83 2.19 0.13 -19.25
N LYS A 84 2.11 -1.09 -19.79
CA LYS A 84 3.26 -1.86 -20.31
C LYS A 84 3.87 -1.23 -21.57
N GLU A 85 3.21 -0.26 -22.18
CA GLU A 85 3.62 0.39 -23.43
C GLU A 85 4.81 1.35 -23.25
N GLU A 86 5.05 1.89 -22.06
CA GLU A 86 6.25 2.71 -21.79
C GLU A 86 7.52 1.86 -21.58
N LEU A 87 7.39 0.60 -21.14
CA LEU A 87 8.51 -0.36 -21.06
C LEU A 87 9.02 -0.80 -22.44
N LEU A 88 8.21 -0.62 -23.50
CA LEU A 88 8.52 -1.06 -24.86
C LEU A 88 9.01 0.08 -25.76
N LEU A 89 8.87 1.33 -25.35
CA LEU A 89 9.35 2.51 -26.10
C LEU A 89 10.85 2.77 -25.92
N ASP A 90 11.48 2.22 -24.88
CA ASP A 90 12.94 2.32 -24.65
C ASP A 90 13.78 1.36 -25.53
N ILE A 91 13.13 0.63 -26.45
CA ILE A 91 13.76 -0.36 -27.34
C ILE A 91 13.67 0.05 -28.83
N LYS A 92 13.37 1.32 -29.15
CA LYS A 92 13.37 1.81 -30.55
C LYS A 92 14.27 3.01 -30.78
#